data_AF-A0AAU9TAR2-F1
#
_entry.id   AF-A0AAU9TAR2-F1
#
_cell.length_a   1.000
_cell.length_b   1.000
_cell.length_c   1.000
_cell.angle_alpha   90.00
_cell.angle_beta   90.00
_cell.angle_gamma   90.00
#
_symmetry.space_group_name_H-M   'P 1'
#
loop_
_entity.id
_entity.type
_entity.pdbx_description
1 polymer ?
#
loop_
_entity_poly.entity_id
_entity_poly.type
_entity_poly.pdbx_seq_one_letter_code
_entity_poly.pdbx_strand_id
1 'polypeptide(L)'
;MGVLTITEDISSPVPASKLFKALILDGSQFKSVKHRVDLLDKEKMTYAYTMIEGDALMGILESISYEVKLEPSPTGGCIGKNISKYNTKPGIEIKEEDVKAGKEKAAALFKAVEAYLLANPDAYA
;
A
#
# COMPACT_ATOMS: atom_id res chain seq x y z
N MET A 1 -15.85 -10.99 -14.13
CA MET A 1 -15.13 -9.89 -13.43
C MET A 1 -13.65 -10.12 -13.70
N GLY A 2 -12.93 -9.09 -14.15
CA GLY A 2 -11.49 -9.17 -14.32
C GLY A 2 -10.80 -8.82 -13.00
N VAL A 3 -9.67 -9.46 -12.72
CA VAL A 3 -8.82 -9.10 -11.59
C VAL A 3 -7.40 -8.95 -12.10
N LEU A 4 -6.87 -7.73 -11.99
CA LEU A 4 -5.45 -7.47 -12.22
C LEU A 4 -4.72 -7.55 -10.87
N THR A 5 -3.72 -8.40 -10.77
CA THR A 5 -2.88 -8.52 -9.56
C THR A 5 -1.47 -8.04 -9.87
N ILE A 6 -0.95 -7.12 -9.06
CA ILE A 6 0.40 -6.60 -9.13
C ILE A 6 1.09 -6.89 -7.80
N THR A 7 2.31 -7.43 -7.87
CA THR A 7 3.16 -7.65 -6.70
C THR A 7 4.39 -6.78 -6.81
N GLU A 8 4.69 -6.05 -5.74
CA GLU A 8 5.88 -5.20 -5.63
C GLU A 8 6.68 -5.60 -4.40
N ASP A 9 7.98 -5.78 -4.56
CA ASP A 9 8.89 -6.00 -3.44
C ASP A 9 9.24 -4.64 -2.80
N ILE A 10 9.21 -4.60 -1.47
CA ILE A 10 9.58 -3.45 -0.66
C ILE A 10 10.95 -3.71 -0.06
N SER A 11 11.82 -2.70 -0.11
CA SER A 11 13.08 -2.66 0.63
C SER A 11 13.28 -1.24 1.17
N SER A 12 13.54 -1.13 2.46
CA SER A 12 13.74 0.15 3.15
C SER A 12 14.81 0.02 4.23
N PRO A 13 15.65 1.05 4.44
CA PRO A 13 16.52 1.13 5.62
C PRO A 13 15.75 1.43 6.92
N VAL A 14 14.45 1.73 6.86
CA VAL A 14 13.62 2.02 8.03
C VAL A 14 13.18 0.70 8.70
N PRO A 15 13.21 0.60 10.04
CA PRO A 15 12.72 -0.58 10.74
C PRO A 15 11.25 -0.89 10.42
N ALA A 16 10.95 -2.18 10.25
CA ALA A 16 9.65 -2.67 9.80
C ALA A 16 8.48 -2.15 10.66
N SER A 17 8.63 -2.11 11.99
CA SER A 17 7.60 -1.64 12.92
C SER A 17 7.25 -0.16 12.76
N LYS A 18 8.25 0.70 12.52
CA LYS A 18 8.04 2.14 12.32
C LYS A 18 7.36 2.40 10.98
N LEU A 19 7.90 1.78 9.93
CA LEU A 19 7.34 1.93 8.59
C LEU A 19 5.90 1.41 8.53
N PHE A 20 5.63 0.26 9.16
CA PHE A 20 4.30 -0.30 9.27
C PHE A 20 3.30 0.66 9.92
N LYS A 21 3.66 1.25 11.08
CA LYS A 21 2.81 2.25 11.76
C LYS A 21 2.52 3.45 10.85
N ALA A 22 3.53 4.00 10.18
CA ALA A 22 3.37 5.17 9.33
C ALA A 22 2.49 4.90 8.09
N LEU A 23 2.65 3.74 7.45
CA LEU A 23 1.85 3.36 6.28
C LEU A 23 0.35 3.21 6.60
N ILE A 24 0.01 2.78 7.81
CA ILE A 24 -1.38 2.66 8.26
C ILE A 24 -2.01 4.04 8.51
N LEU A 25 -1.24 4.98 9.07
CA LEU A 25 -1.77 6.27 9.53
C LEU A 25 -1.81 7.34 8.43
N ASP A 26 -0.78 7.38 7.57
CA ASP A 26 -0.57 8.50 6.64
C ASP A 26 -0.49 8.09 5.17
N GLY A 27 -0.87 6.84 4.86
CA GLY A 27 -0.71 6.22 3.54
C GLY A 27 -1.72 6.60 2.44
N SER A 28 -2.51 7.66 2.57
CA SER A 28 -3.53 8.00 1.56
C SER A 28 -3.16 9.20 0.69
N GLN A 29 -3.18 8.99 -0.63
CA GLN A 29 -2.99 10.04 -1.65
C GLN A 29 -4.30 10.57 -2.25
N PHE A 30 -5.44 10.05 -1.82
CA PHE A 30 -6.75 10.30 -2.43
C PHE A 30 -7.54 11.36 -1.66
N LYS A 31 -8.31 12.18 -2.40
CA LYS A 31 -9.18 13.22 -1.81
C LYS A 31 -10.31 12.62 -0.98
N SER A 32 -10.92 11.54 -1.48
CA SER A 32 -11.96 10.79 -0.79
C SER A 32 -11.77 9.30 -1.06
N VAL A 33 -11.76 8.51 0.01
CA VAL A 33 -11.65 7.05 -0.08
C VAL A 33 -12.27 6.42 1.17
N LYS A 34 -12.98 5.32 0.97
CA LYS A 34 -13.47 4.47 2.06
C LYS A 34 -12.66 3.20 2.09
N HIS A 35 -11.89 3.06 3.17
CA HIS A 35 -11.11 1.86 3.44
C HIS A 35 -11.91 0.90 4.32
N ARG A 36 -11.88 -0.38 3.96
CA ARG A 36 -12.19 -1.48 4.87
C ARG A 36 -10.89 -2.12 5.27
N VAL A 37 -10.59 -2.20 6.57
CA VAL A 37 -9.47 -3.00 7.07
C VAL A 37 -9.89 -4.46 7.03
N ASP A 38 -9.18 -5.27 6.25
CA ASP A 38 -9.44 -6.70 6.12
C ASP A 38 -8.60 -7.52 7.11
N LEU A 39 -7.36 -7.08 7.36
CA LEU A 39 -6.45 -7.70 8.31
C LEU A 39 -5.50 -6.66 8.91
N LEU A 40 -5.29 -6.70 10.22
CA LEU A 40 -4.25 -5.97 10.90
C LEU A 40 -3.55 -6.90 11.90
N ASP A 41 -2.39 -7.42 11.49
CA ASP A 41 -1.53 -8.26 12.32
C ASP A 41 -0.25 -7.47 12.64
N LYS A 42 -0.18 -6.96 13.88
CA LYS A 42 0.97 -6.15 14.34
C LYS A 42 2.20 -7.01 14.64
N GLU A 43 2.01 -8.30 14.94
CA GLU A 43 3.11 -9.21 15.27
C GLU A 43 3.84 -9.66 13.99
N LYS A 44 3.06 -9.99 12.95
CA LYS A 44 3.60 -10.37 11.64
C LYS A 44 3.82 -9.19 10.70
N MET A 45 3.48 -7.97 11.16
CA MET A 45 3.53 -6.73 10.38
C MET A 45 2.84 -6.88 9.02
N THR A 46 1.65 -7.49 9.06
CA THR A 46 0.78 -7.67 7.91
C THR A 46 -0.42 -6.75 8.04
N TYR A 47 -0.66 -5.96 7.00
CA TYR A 47 -1.81 -5.07 6.89
C TYR A 47 -2.48 -5.29 5.54
N ALA A 48 -3.74 -5.73 5.58
CA ALA A 48 -4.56 -5.84 4.40
C ALA A 48 -5.77 -4.91 4.50
N TYR A 49 -6.04 -4.20 3.43
CA TYR A 49 -7.17 -3.28 3.36
C TYR A 49 -7.73 -3.23 1.94
N THR A 50 -9.02 -2.93 1.84
CA THR A 50 -9.71 -2.80 0.56
C THR A 50 -10.32 -1.41 0.45
N MET A 51 -10.01 -0.71 -0.63
CA MET A 51 -10.71 0.48 -1.06
C MET A 51 -12.02 0.06 -1.72
N ILE A 52 -13.15 0.42 -1.12
CA ILE A 52 -14.49 0.00 -1.56
C ILE A 52 -15.33 1.15 -2.13
N GLU A 53 -14.97 2.40 -1.82
CA GLU A 53 -15.61 3.60 -2.36
C GLU A 53 -14.56 4.72 -2.49
N GLY A 54 -14.83 5.69 -3.36
CA GLY A 54 -14.02 6.91 -3.53
C GLY A 54 -13.36 7.02 -4.90
N ASP A 55 -12.64 8.12 -5.09
CA ASP A 55 -12.09 8.53 -6.38
C ASP A 55 -11.02 7.57 -6.90
N ALA A 56 -10.44 6.76 -6.00
CA ALA A 56 -9.45 5.73 -6.32
C ALA A 56 -9.97 4.64 -7.27
N LEU A 57 -11.29 4.41 -7.32
CA LEU A 57 -11.89 3.35 -8.14
C LEU A 57 -12.07 3.75 -9.62
N MET A 58 -11.83 5.02 -9.97
CA MET A 58 -11.90 5.55 -11.35
C MET A 58 -13.24 5.28 -12.07
N GLY A 59 -14.30 4.93 -11.34
CA GLY A 59 -15.60 4.54 -11.88
C GLY A 59 -15.65 3.16 -12.57
N ILE A 60 -14.49 2.52 -12.81
CA ILE A 60 -14.37 1.25 -13.55
C ILE A 60 -14.04 0.05 -12.65
N LEU A 61 -13.55 0.31 -11.43
CA LEU A 61 -13.24 -0.70 -10.45
C LEU A 61 -14.40 -0.87 -9.45
N GLU A 62 -14.62 -2.10 -9.02
CA GLU A 62 -15.49 -2.40 -7.88
C GLU A 62 -14.75 -2.23 -6.56
N SER A 63 -13.48 -2.60 -6.53
CA SER A 63 -12.63 -2.43 -5.35
C SER A 63 -11.15 -2.55 -5.71
N ILE A 64 -10.29 -2.05 -4.83
CA ILE A 64 -8.85 -2.30 -4.87
C ILE A 64 -8.43 -2.86 -3.52
N SER A 65 -7.90 -4.07 -3.49
CA SER A 65 -7.39 -4.71 -2.27
C SER A 65 -5.87 -4.64 -2.23
N TYR A 66 -5.34 -4.32 -1.08
CA TYR A 66 -3.91 -4.30 -0.80
C TYR A 66 -3.59 -5.28 0.32
N GLU A 67 -2.46 -5.96 0.20
CA GLU A 67 -1.85 -6.75 1.26
C GLU A 67 -0.39 -6.38 1.36
N VAL A 68 -0.05 -5.68 2.45
CA VAL A 68 1.32 -5.27 2.77
C VAL A 68 1.84 -6.18 3.87
N LYS A 69 2.99 -6.79 3.64
CA LYS A 69 3.71 -7.57 4.63
C LYS A 69 5.14 -7.06 4.73
N LEU A 70 5.59 -6.72 5.93
CA LEU A 70 6.95 -6.27 6.21
C LEU A 70 7.66 -7.24 7.15
N GLU A 71 8.95 -7.42 6.96
CA GLU A 71 9.82 -8.26 7.79
C GLU A 71 11.13 -7.50 8.06
N PRO A 72 11.70 -7.62 9.27
CA PRO A 72 13.01 -7.02 9.56
C PRO A 72 14.09 -7.53 8.62
N SER A 73 14.97 -6.64 8.15
CA SER A 73 16.14 -7.03 7.37
C SER A 73 17.38 -7.20 8.27
N PRO A 74 18.38 -8.02 7.89
CA PRO A 74 19.63 -8.17 8.65
C PRO A 74 20.43 -6.86 8.80
N THR A 75 20.16 -5.85 7.96
CA THR A 75 20.82 -4.55 7.97
C THR A 75 20.15 -3.52 8.87
N GLY A 76 19.15 -3.92 9.67
CA GLY A 76 18.41 -3.05 10.59
C GLY A 76 17.24 -2.28 9.96
N GLY A 77 16.96 -2.52 8.68
CA GLY A 77 15.81 -1.98 7.95
C GLY A 77 14.67 -3.00 7.84
N CYS A 78 13.94 -2.96 6.73
CA CYS A 78 12.91 -3.94 6.42
C CYS A 78 12.89 -4.33 4.94
N ILE A 79 12.44 -5.55 4.70
CA ILE A 79 12.03 -6.04 3.39
C ILE A 79 10.57 -6.43 3.44
N GLY A 80 9.88 -6.49 2.31
CA GLY A 80 8.49 -6.85 2.32
C GLY A 80 7.90 -7.02 0.94
N LYS A 81 6.59 -7.23 0.91
CA LYS A 81 5.80 -7.32 -0.32
C LYS A 81 4.52 -6.51 -0.17
N ASN A 82 4.17 -5.82 -1.24
CA ASN A 82 2.86 -5.21 -1.43
C ASN A 82 2.16 -5.92 -2.59
N ILE A 83 1.02 -6.54 -2.31
CA ILE A 83 0.17 -7.18 -3.32
C ILE A 83 -1.05 -6.29 -3.52
N SER A 84 -1.22 -5.76 -4.72
CA SER A 84 -2.36 -4.94 -5.11
C SER A 84 -3.26 -5.71 -6.08
N LYS A 85 -4.56 -5.82 -5.77
CA LYS A 85 -5.56 -6.47 -6.59
C LYS A 85 -6.63 -5.46 -7.00
N TYR A 86 -6.76 -5.25 -8.30
CA TYR A 86 -7.74 -4.35 -8.88
C TYR A 86 -8.89 -5.17 -9.44
N ASN A 87 -10.04 -5.11 -8.77
CA ASN A 87 -11.24 -5.84 -9.15
C ASN A 87 -12.08 -4.96 -10.08
N THR A 88 -12.25 -5.38 -11.33
CA THR A 88 -12.97 -4.59 -12.35
C THR A 88 -14.45 -4.91 -12.34
N LYS A 89 -15.26 -3.91 -12.73
CA LYS A 89 -16.68 -4.13 -13.03
C LYS A 89 -16.85 -5.14 -14.18
N PRO A 90 -17.98 -5.85 -14.25
CA PRO A 90 -18.25 -6.79 -15.34
C PRO A 90 -18.07 -6.17 -16.72
N GLY A 91 -17.36 -6.86 -17.61
CA GLY A 91 -17.10 -6.41 -18.99
C GLY A 91 -15.97 -5.39 -19.13
N ILE A 92 -15.32 -4.99 -18.05
CA ILE A 92 -14.15 -4.10 -18.08
C ILE A 92 -12.86 -4.94 -17.95
N GLU A 93 -11.93 -4.71 -18.87
CA GLU A 93 -10.54 -5.17 -18.78
C GLU A 93 -9.65 -3.98 -18.42
N ILE A 94 -8.67 -4.20 -17.54
CA ILE A 94 -7.64 -3.22 -17.21
C ILE A 94 -6.26 -3.88 -17.33
N LYS A 95 -5.25 -3.08 -17.62
CA LYS A 95 -3.85 -3.49 -17.76
C LYS A 95 -2.98 -2.72 -16.78
N GLU A 96 -1.73 -3.16 -16.62
CA GLU A 96 -0.78 -2.48 -15.73
C GLU A 96 -0.59 -0.99 -16.11
N GLU A 97 -0.66 -0.66 -17.40
CA GLU A 97 -0.56 0.72 -17.89
C GLU A 97 -1.66 1.64 -17.33
N ASP A 98 -2.89 1.12 -17.16
CA ASP A 98 -4.04 1.88 -16.66
C ASP A 98 -3.87 2.25 -15.17
N VAL A 99 -3.14 1.43 -14.41
CA VAL A 99 -2.91 1.60 -12.97
C VAL A 99 -1.53 2.18 -12.64
N LYS A 100 -0.66 2.34 -13.65
CA LYS A 100 0.72 2.81 -13.50
C LYS A 100 0.81 4.16 -12.78
N ALA A 101 -0.04 5.12 -13.15
CA ALA A 101 -0.04 6.43 -12.49
C ALA A 101 -0.42 6.34 -11.00
N GLY A 102 -1.31 5.42 -10.63
CA GLY A 102 -1.66 5.15 -9.23
C GLY A 102 -0.49 4.55 -8.45
N LYS A 103 0.19 3.57 -9.07
CA LYS A 103 1.40 2.90 -8.55
C LYS A 103 2.55 3.89 -8.34
N GLU A 104 2.84 4.75 -9.31
CA GLU A 104 3.91 5.76 -9.21
C GLU A 104 3.65 6.75 -8.08
N LYS A 105 2.41 7.20 -7.90
CA LYS A 105 2.07 8.08 -6.77
C LYS A 105 2.18 7.35 -5.43
N ALA A 106 1.78 6.08 -5.34
CA ALA A 106 1.94 5.28 -4.12
C ALA A 106 3.41 5.08 -3.77
N ALA A 107 4.26 4.81 -4.77
CA ALA A 107 5.71 4.71 -4.60
C ALA A 107 6.33 6.04 -4.14
N ALA A 108 5.87 7.18 -4.71
CA ALA A 108 6.31 8.50 -4.28
C ALA A 108 5.93 8.80 -2.83
N LEU A 109 4.71 8.45 -2.41
CA LEU A 109 4.26 8.59 -1.02
C LEU A 109 5.08 7.71 -0.08
N PHE A 110 5.33 6.45 -0.46
CA PHE A 110 6.19 5.54 0.30
C PHE A 110 7.59 6.15 0.52
N LYS A 111 8.18 6.72 -0.53
CA LYS A 111 9.50 7.37 -0.44
C LYS A 111 9.47 8.64 0.42
N ALA A 112 8.39 9.41 0.40
CA ALA A 112 8.23 10.57 1.28
C ALA A 112 8.14 10.13 2.76
N VAL A 113 7.36 9.08 3.06
CA VAL A 113 7.25 8.51 4.40
C VAL A 113 8.61 7.95 4.87
N GLU A 114 9.31 7.20 4.02
CA GLU A 114 10.66 6.68 4.30
C GLU A 114 11.64 7.81 4.63
N ALA A 115 11.70 8.86 3.80
CA ALA A 115 12.57 10.01 4.02
C ALA A 115 12.21 10.76 5.32
N TYR A 116 10.92 10.92 5.63
CA TYR A 116 10.48 11.54 6.87
C TYR A 116 10.90 10.74 8.10
N LEU A 117 10.73 9.41 8.09
CA LEU A 117 11.13 8.55 9.21
C LEU A 117 12.64 8.50 9.42
N LEU A 118 13.43 8.61 8.34
CA LEU A 118 14.90 8.71 8.44
C LEU A 118 15.35 10.06 9.02
N ALA A 119 14.68 11.15 8.64
CA ALA A 119 14.99 12.49 9.14
C ALA A 119 14.48 12.73 10.57
N ASN A 120 13.49 11.95 11.03
CA ASN A 120 12.85 12.10 12.34
C ASN A 120 12.89 10.79 13.13
N PRO A 121 14.02 10.44 13.78
CA PRO A 121 14.21 9.15 14.44
C PRO A 121 13.18 8.85 15.54
N ASP A 122 12.64 9.87 16.20
CA ASP A 122 11.67 9.75 17.27
C ASP A 122 10.22 9.61 16.79
N ALA A 123 9.95 9.85 15.50
CA ALA A 123 8.63 9.72 14.93
C ALA A 123 8.19 8.25 14.89
N TYR A 124 6.94 7.98 15.29
CA TYR A 124 6.33 6.64 15.32
C TYR A 124 7.13 5.59 16.16
N ALA A 125 7.99 6.05 17.06
CA ALA A 125 8.70 5.20 18.03
C ALA A 125 7.72 4.31 18.83
#